data_AF-A0AAE0TTJ5-F1
#
_entry.id   AF-A0AAE0TTJ5-F1
#
_cell.length_a   1.000
_cell.length_b   1.000
_cell.length_c   1.000
_cell.angle_alpha   90.00
_cell.angle_beta   90.00
_cell.angle_gamma   90.00
#
_symmetry.space_group_name_H-M   'P 1'
#
loop_
_entity.id
_entity.type
_entity.pdbx_description
1 polymer ?
#
loop_
_entity_poly.entity_id
_entity_poly.type
_entity_poly.pdbx_seq_one_letter_code
_entity_poly.pdbx_strand_id
1 'polypeptide(L)'
;MAPRSKTKTETPQGAGDEDAPMSDAPTSHQPTTEEVDESMADPDEDEAVPEAENEEDMLPEEVQRVRILPGSTEHAASFEFLEEGHTLGNALRFIINRNPDVELCAYAIPHPSEPKMNVRIQTFEGTTAIEALTKGLRDLQDICDVVTDKFVDARQEFASGVTA
;
A
#
# COMPACT_ATOMS: atom_id res chain seq x y z
N MET A 1 -12.88 20.08 -67.62
CA MET A 1 -13.84 19.28 -66.83
C MET A 1 -13.91 19.93 -65.45
N ALA A 2 -14.66 21.02 -65.29
CA ALA A 2 -16.10 21.05 -65.00
C ALA A 2 -16.43 20.26 -63.69
N PRO A 3 -16.84 20.95 -62.61
CA PRO A 3 -17.08 20.46 -61.25
C PRO A 3 -18.55 20.05 -61.04
N ARG A 4 -18.92 19.44 -59.90
CA ARG A 4 -20.29 19.37 -59.27
C ARG A 4 -20.33 18.18 -58.29
N SER A 5 -21.13 18.13 -57.22
CA SER A 5 -22.02 19.06 -56.54
C SER A 5 -22.53 18.39 -55.24
N LYS A 6 -22.86 19.23 -54.25
CA LYS A 6 -23.65 18.96 -53.04
C LYS A 6 -25.03 18.33 -53.34
N THR A 7 -25.61 17.66 -52.33
CA THR A 7 -27.02 17.63 -51.86
C THR A 7 -27.04 16.72 -50.61
N LYS A 8 -27.28 17.09 -49.33
CA LYS A 8 -28.27 17.88 -48.56
C LYS A 8 -29.70 17.31 -48.51
N THR A 9 -30.13 17.01 -47.28
CA THR A 9 -31.52 16.93 -46.74
C THR A 9 -32.32 15.68 -47.18
N GLU A 10 -33.14 15.03 -46.34
CA GLU A 10 -34.26 15.57 -45.55
C GLU A 10 -34.57 14.78 -44.25
N THR A 11 -35.11 15.52 -43.27
CA THR A 11 -35.75 15.10 -42.01
C THR A 11 -37.17 14.55 -42.25
N PRO A 12 -37.79 13.89 -41.27
CA PRO A 12 -38.98 14.49 -40.64
C PRO A 12 -38.96 14.32 -39.10
N GLN A 13 -39.06 15.39 -38.31
CA GLN A 13 -40.27 16.01 -37.75
C GLN A 13 -40.93 15.25 -36.57
N GLY A 14 -41.15 15.99 -35.48
CA GLY A 14 -42.00 15.63 -34.33
C GLY A 14 -41.22 15.71 -33.01
N ALA A 15 -41.14 16.85 -32.32
CA ALA A 15 -42.14 17.36 -31.37
C ALA A 15 -42.28 16.49 -30.11
N GLY A 16 -41.91 17.02 -28.94
CA GLY A 16 -42.24 16.43 -27.64
C GLY A 16 -41.12 16.57 -26.62
N ASP A 17 -41.24 17.58 -25.76
CA ASP A 17 -40.54 17.77 -24.50
C ASP A 17 -41.19 16.84 -23.47
N GLU A 18 -40.65 15.63 -23.21
CA GLU A 18 -41.07 14.81 -22.05
C GLU A 18 -39.90 13.91 -21.62
N ASP A 19 -39.30 14.20 -20.46
CA ASP A 19 -38.43 13.28 -19.72
C ASP A 19 -39.13 11.93 -19.56
N ALA A 20 -38.54 10.86 -20.11
CA ALA A 20 -39.04 9.51 -19.89
C ALA A 20 -38.59 9.05 -18.48
N PRO A 21 -39.50 8.80 -17.52
CA PRO A 21 -39.11 8.25 -16.24
C PRO A 21 -38.63 6.81 -16.43
N MET A 22 -37.38 6.53 -16.07
CA MET A 22 -36.93 5.16 -15.86
C MET A 22 -37.76 4.57 -14.72
N SER A 23 -38.68 3.66 -15.05
CA SER A 23 -39.45 2.94 -14.04
C SER A 23 -38.56 1.94 -13.33
N ASP A 24 -38.44 2.10 -12.01
CA ASP A 24 -37.86 1.17 -11.05
C ASP A 24 -38.41 -0.25 -11.27
N ALA A 25 -37.51 -1.22 -11.41
CA ALA A 25 -37.86 -2.63 -11.40
C ALA A 25 -38.10 -3.09 -9.94
N PRO A 26 -39.16 -3.86 -9.65
CA PRO A 26 -39.51 -4.20 -8.27
C PRO A 26 -38.47 -5.11 -7.60
N THR A 27 -38.09 -4.69 -6.39
CA THR A 27 -37.31 -5.41 -5.38
C THR A 27 -37.90 -6.80 -5.11
N SER A 28 -37.09 -7.84 -5.28
CA SER A 28 -37.44 -9.22 -4.95
C SER A 28 -37.39 -9.45 -3.43
N HIS A 29 -38.53 -9.88 -2.88
CA HIS A 29 -38.72 -10.63 -1.63
C HIS A 29 -38.49 -9.92 -0.28
N GLN A 30 -39.60 -9.50 0.32
CA GLN A 30 -39.80 -9.36 1.77
C GLN A 30 -40.34 -10.68 2.38
N PRO A 31 -40.24 -10.86 3.71
CA PRO A 31 -40.39 -12.14 4.42
C PRO A 31 -41.84 -12.49 4.74
N THR A 32 -42.13 -13.79 4.85
CA THR A 32 -43.34 -14.29 5.51
C THR A 32 -42.97 -14.80 6.91
N THR A 33 -43.57 -14.17 7.92
CA THR A 33 -43.57 -14.57 9.32
C THR A 33 -44.36 -15.87 9.51
N GLU A 34 -43.74 -16.88 10.12
CA GLU A 34 -44.45 -17.99 10.77
C GLU A 34 -44.01 -18.08 12.23
N GLU A 35 -45.00 -18.31 13.07
CA GLU A 35 -44.98 -18.24 14.52
C GLU A 35 -44.26 -19.45 15.13
N VAL A 36 -43.42 -19.22 16.15
CA VAL A 36 -42.99 -20.29 17.07
C VAL A 36 -43.13 -19.81 18.51
N ASP A 37 -43.92 -20.59 19.22
CA ASP A 37 -44.44 -20.53 20.58
C ASP A 37 -43.36 -20.48 21.68
N GLU A 38 -43.52 -19.57 22.64
CA GLU A 38 -42.78 -19.55 23.92
C GLU A 38 -43.55 -20.38 24.97
N SER A 39 -42.92 -21.41 25.55
CA SER A 39 -43.18 -21.76 26.96
C SER A 39 -42.08 -22.60 27.66
N MET A 40 -41.56 -21.99 28.74
CA MET A 40 -41.18 -22.53 30.06
C MET A 40 -39.98 -23.50 30.29
N ALA A 41 -38.93 -22.91 30.90
CA ALA A 41 -38.36 -23.16 32.25
C ALA A 41 -37.81 -24.56 32.69
N ASP A 42 -36.47 -24.61 32.84
CA ASP A 42 -35.53 -25.11 33.91
C ASP A 42 -35.84 -26.35 34.81
N PRO A 43 -34.86 -27.02 35.49
CA PRO A 43 -33.38 -26.84 35.58
C PRO A 43 -32.54 -28.17 35.61
N ASP A 44 -31.24 -28.07 35.97
CA ASP A 44 -30.25 -29.09 36.45
C ASP A 44 -29.42 -29.84 35.36
N GLU A 45 -28.10 -30.08 35.43
CA GLU A 45 -26.99 -29.87 36.38
C GLU A 45 -25.66 -30.15 35.60
N ASP A 46 -24.55 -29.51 36.03
CA ASP A 46 -23.12 -29.91 35.88
C ASP A 46 -22.44 -30.08 34.49
N GLU A 47 -21.54 -29.15 34.12
CA GLU A 47 -20.07 -29.34 34.18
C GLU A 47 -19.28 -28.36 33.28
N ALA A 48 -18.12 -27.94 33.81
CA ALA A 48 -16.96 -27.32 33.17
C ALA A 48 -17.08 -25.86 32.68
N VAL A 49 -16.69 -24.94 33.57
CA VAL A 49 -16.16 -23.62 33.19
C VAL A 49 -14.88 -23.87 32.38
N PRO A 50 -14.76 -23.49 31.10
CA PRO A 50 -13.47 -23.53 30.44
C PRO A 50 -12.57 -22.53 31.16
N GLU A 51 -11.42 -23.03 31.62
CA GLU A 51 -10.36 -22.21 32.19
C GLU A 51 -10.07 -21.08 31.20
N ALA A 52 -10.12 -19.84 31.69
CA ALA A 52 -9.65 -18.68 30.93
C ALA A 52 -8.18 -18.92 30.61
N GLU A 53 -7.94 -19.47 29.42
CA GLU A 53 -6.62 -19.61 28.85
C GLU A 53 -6.00 -18.22 28.80
N ASN A 54 -4.84 -18.11 29.41
CA ASN A 54 -4.12 -16.88 29.67
C ASN A 54 -3.84 -16.18 28.33
N GLU A 55 -4.69 -15.23 27.94
CA GLU A 55 -4.60 -14.51 26.66
C GLU A 55 -3.35 -13.60 26.58
N GLU A 56 -2.59 -13.49 27.67
CA GLU A 56 -1.44 -12.58 27.81
C GLU A 56 -0.13 -13.13 27.22
N ASP A 57 -0.08 -14.38 26.72
CA ASP A 57 1.18 -15.02 26.28
C ASP A 57 1.42 -15.09 24.75
N MET A 58 0.54 -14.50 23.92
CA MET A 58 0.84 -14.35 22.48
C MET A 58 1.70 -13.11 22.23
N LEU A 59 2.97 -13.17 22.63
CA LEU A 59 3.97 -12.25 22.11
C LEU A 59 4.03 -12.44 20.58
N PRO A 60 3.83 -11.38 19.77
CA PRO A 60 3.89 -11.52 18.32
C PRO A 60 5.30 -12.01 17.96
N GLU A 61 5.39 -13.15 17.26
CA GLU A 61 6.64 -13.62 16.69
C GLU A 61 7.26 -12.47 15.87
N GLU A 62 8.54 -12.16 16.12
CA GLU A 62 9.25 -11.14 15.35
C GLU A 62 9.31 -11.58 13.88
N VAL A 63 8.38 -11.06 13.09
CA VAL A 63 8.27 -11.43 11.68
C VAL A 63 9.52 -10.92 10.96
N GLN A 64 10.33 -11.83 10.41
CA GLN A 64 11.49 -11.48 9.60
C GLN A 64 11.05 -10.67 8.37
N ARG A 65 11.18 -9.34 8.46
CA ARG A 65 10.70 -8.40 7.42
C ARG A 65 11.56 -8.34 6.17
N VAL A 66 12.81 -8.81 6.23
CA VAL A 66 13.76 -8.77 5.11
C VAL A 66 14.31 -10.16 4.82
N ARG A 67 14.21 -10.60 3.56
CA ARG A 67 14.73 -11.89 3.09
C ARG A 67 15.67 -11.69 1.92
N ILE A 68 16.68 -12.53 1.81
CA ILE A 68 17.58 -12.55 0.65
C ILE A 68 17.07 -13.61 -0.33
N LEU A 69 16.81 -13.21 -1.56
CA LEU A 69 16.34 -14.10 -2.61
C LEU A 69 17.50 -14.99 -3.15
N PRO A 70 17.19 -16.22 -3.60
CA PRO A 70 18.18 -17.12 -4.17
C PRO A 70 18.80 -16.51 -5.45
N GLY A 71 20.07 -16.80 -5.69
CA GLY A 71 20.85 -16.20 -6.80
C GLY A 71 21.59 -14.92 -6.43
N SER A 72 21.72 -14.63 -5.13
CA SER A 72 22.56 -13.55 -4.63
C SER A 72 24.04 -13.95 -4.62
N THR A 73 24.89 -13.10 -5.18
CA THR A 73 26.36 -13.14 -5.06
C THR A 73 26.83 -12.02 -4.13
N GLU A 74 28.12 -12.01 -3.77
CA GLU A 74 28.68 -10.99 -2.86
C GLU A 74 28.49 -9.56 -3.38
N HIS A 75 28.60 -9.36 -4.69
CA HIS A 75 28.46 -8.05 -5.35
C HIS A 75 27.09 -7.83 -6.00
N ALA A 76 26.21 -8.85 -6.06
CA ALA A 76 24.89 -8.70 -6.65
C ALA A 76 23.85 -9.50 -5.87
N ALA A 77 23.04 -8.82 -5.06
CA ALA A 77 22.02 -9.46 -4.23
C ALA A 77 20.63 -8.89 -4.51
N SER A 78 19.61 -9.73 -4.30
CA SER A 78 18.20 -9.30 -4.35
C SER A 78 17.57 -9.52 -2.98
N PHE A 79 16.97 -8.46 -2.45
CA PHE A 79 16.33 -8.41 -1.14
C PHE A 79 14.82 -8.29 -1.31
N GLU A 80 14.06 -9.06 -0.56
CA GLU A 80 12.61 -8.98 -0.46
C GLU A 80 12.26 -8.33 0.87
N PHE A 81 11.50 -7.23 0.82
CA PHE A 81 10.93 -6.54 1.95
C PHE A 81 9.44 -6.87 2.04
N LEU A 82 9.00 -7.33 3.21
CA LEU A 82 7.60 -7.57 3.52
C LEU A 82 6.97 -6.32 4.11
N GLU A 83 5.71 -6.08 3.76
CA GLU A 83 4.91 -4.94 4.23
C GLU A 83 5.45 -3.57 3.83
N GLU A 84 6.29 -3.52 2.78
CA GLU A 84 6.92 -2.31 2.28
C GLU A 84 6.58 -2.04 0.81
N GLY A 85 6.71 -0.77 0.39
CA GLY A 85 6.32 -0.34 -0.96
C GLY A 85 7.11 0.86 -1.48
N HIS A 86 6.52 1.64 -2.38
CA HIS A 86 7.17 2.74 -3.10
C HIS A 86 7.80 3.80 -2.18
N THR A 87 7.23 4.03 -1.00
CA THR A 87 7.74 5.01 -0.03
C THR A 87 9.18 4.69 0.38
N LEU A 88 9.41 3.50 0.94
CA LEU A 88 10.75 3.05 1.30
C LEU A 88 11.60 2.74 0.06
N GLY A 89 11.00 2.08 -0.93
CA GLY A 89 11.71 1.67 -2.15
C GLY A 89 12.34 2.83 -2.92
N ASN A 90 11.56 3.89 -3.18
CA ASN A 90 12.06 5.04 -3.93
C ASN A 90 13.12 5.83 -3.14
N ALA A 91 12.91 6.00 -1.83
CA ALA A 91 13.87 6.67 -0.97
C ALA A 91 15.21 5.92 -0.92
N LEU A 92 15.15 4.62 -0.65
CA LEU A 92 16.31 3.76 -0.57
C LEU A 92 17.06 3.68 -1.91
N ARG A 93 16.32 3.53 -3.01
CA ARG A 93 16.87 3.51 -4.38
C ARG A 93 17.60 4.81 -4.72
N PHE A 94 17.10 5.96 -4.28
CA PHE A 94 17.77 7.24 -4.51
C PHE A 94 19.10 7.33 -3.74
N ILE A 95 19.09 6.96 -2.45
CA ILE A 95 20.25 7.09 -1.57
C ILE A 95 21.35 6.10 -1.97
N ILE A 96 20.99 4.84 -2.22
CA ILE A 96 21.98 3.81 -2.59
C ILE A 96 22.63 4.15 -3.93
N ASN A 97 21.87 4.63 -4.93
CA ASN A 97 22.45 5.08 -6.21
C ASN A 97 23.35 6.32 -6.10
N ARG A 98 23.33 7.03 -4.97
CA ARG A 98 24.25 8.15 -4.72
C ARG A 98 25.63 7.68 -4.30
N ASN A 99 25.75 6.45 -3.80
CA ASN A 99 27.02 5.86 -3.42
C ASN A 99 27.85 5.49 -4.67
N PRO A 100 29.07 6.01 -4.85
CA PRO A 100 29.92 5.67 -6.01
C PRO A 100 30.31 4.20 -6.09
N ASP A 101 30.24 3.45 -4.97
CA ASP A 101 30.59 2.03 -4.91
C ASP A 101 29.46 1.12 -5.41
N VAL A 102 28.29 1.69 -5.72
CA VAL A 102 27.13 0.97 -6.26
C VAL A 102 27.04 1.22 -7.76
N GLU A 103 26.96 0.14 -8.53
CA GLU A 103 26.74 0.20 -9.98
C GLU A 103 25.25 0.39 -10.30
N LEU A 104 24.39 -0.40 -9.65
CA LEU A 104 22.96 -0.41 -9.92
C LEU A 104 22.17 -0.70 -8.66
N CYS A 105 21.26 0.20 -8.30
CA CYS A 105 20.17 -0.08 -7.36
C CYS A 105 18.82 0.16 -8.02
N ALA A 106 17.98 -0.87 -8.05
CA ALA A 106 16.62 -0.83 -8.56
C ALA A 106 15.66 -1.51 -7.58
N TYR A 107 14.42 -1.05 -7.56
CA TYR A 107 13.35 -1.72 -6.82
C TYR A 107 12.16 -1.97 -7.75
N ALA A 108 11.41 -3.03 -7.45
CA ALA A 108 10.19 -3.37 -8.17
C ALA A 108 9.18 -3.98 -7.20
N ILE A 109 7.91 -3.62 -7.38
CA ILE A 109 6.80 -4.29 -6.71
C ILE A 109 6.29 -5.35 -7.70
N PRO A 110 6.36 -6.65 -7.37
CA PRO A 110 5.97 -7.71 -8.29
C PRO A 110 4.49 -7.62 -8.67
N HIS A 111 3.63 -7.25 -7.71
CA HIS A 111 2.21 -7.05 -7.94
C HIS A 111 1.64 -6.06 -6.91
N PRO A 112 0.80 -5.07 -7.28
CA PRO A 112 0.31 -4.03 -6.37
C PRO A 112 -0.59 -4.55 -5.23
N SER A 113 -1.21 -5.72 -5.41
CA SER A 113 -2.04 -6.35 -4.36
C SER A 113 -1.25 -7.13 -3.33
N GLU A 114 0.05 -7.37 -3.54
CA GLU A 114 0.91 -8.01 -2.56
C GLU A 114 1.78 -6.93 -1.89
N PRO A 115 1.77 -6.83 -0.55
CA PRO A 115 2.61 -5.87 0.16
C PRO A 115 4.04 -6.42 0.26
N LYS A 116 4.69 -6.59 -0.89
CA LYS A 116 6.07 -7.05 -1.02
C LYS A 116 6.82 -6.16 -1.99
N MET A 117 8.07 -5.90 -1.68
CA MET A 117 8.94 -5.12 -2.53
C MET A 117 10.28 -5.80 -2.70
N ASN A 118 10.75 -5.90 -3.95
CA ASN A 118 12.04 -6.49 -4.26
C ASN A 118 13.03 -5.37 -4.60
N VAL A 119 14.18 -5.36 -3.92
CA VAL A 119 15.29 -4.43 -4.16
C VAL A 119 16.48 -5.22 -4.65
N ARG A 120 17.03 -4.84 -5.80
CA ARG A 120 18.23 -5.45 -6.36
C ARG A 120 19.37 -4.44 -6.37
N ILE A 121 20.49 -4.86 -5.79
CA ILE A 121 21.70 -4.05 -5.66
C ILE A 121 22.85 -4.79 -6.35
N GLN A 122 23.58 -4.06 -7.18
CA GLN A 122 24.83 -4.48 -7.79
C GLN A 122 25.91 -3.46 -7.41
N THR A 123 27.01 -3.94 -6.82
CA THR A 123 28.15 -3.13 -6.38
C THR A 123 29.39 -3.44 -7.20
N PHE A 124 30.34 -2.50 -7.22
CA PHE A 124 31.65 -2.71 -7.82
C PHE A 124 32.55 -3.56 -6.92
N GLU A 125 33.72 -3.95 -7.44
CA GLU A 125 34.78 -4.60 -6.67
C GLU A 125 35.27 -3.66 -5.54
N GLY A 126 34.92 -3.99 -4.29
CA GLY A 126 35.32 -3.21 -3.11
C GLY A 126 34.29 -3.22 -1.98
N THR A 127 33.00 -3.38 -2.30
CA THR A 127 31.92 -3.39 -1.31
C THR A 127 30.94 -4.52 -1.60
N THR A 128 30.40 -5.14 -0.56
CA THR A 128 29.35 -6.17 -0.71
C THR A 128 27.97 -5.54 -0.85
N ALA A 129 27.04 -6.23 -1.51
CA ALA A 129 25.66 -5.74 -1.66
C ALA A 129 24.96 -5.55 -0.30
N ILE A 130 25.31 -6.34 0.72
CA ILE A 130 24.78 -6.24 2.09
C ILE A 130 25.31 -4.99 2.79
N GLU A 131 26.60 -4.69 2.66
CA GLU A 131 27.19 -3.47 3.23
C GLU A 131 26.62 -2.22 2.55
N ALA A 132 26.44 -2.24 1.22
CA ALA A 132 25.81 -1.14 0.50
C ALA A 132 24.37 -0.90 0.96
N LEU A 133 23.59 -1.96 1.19
CA LEU A 133 22.23 -1.86 1.73
C LEU A 133 22.24 -1.26 3.14
N THR A 134 23.11 -1.79 4.02
CA THR A 134 23.19 -1.37 5.42
C THR A 134 23.62 0.09 5.51
N LYS A 135 24.61 0.50 4.71
CA LYS A 135 25.04 1.90 4.60
C LYS A 135 23.91 2.78 4.08
N GLY A 136 23.20 2.36 3.03
CA GLY A 136 22.07 3.10 2.47
C GLY A 136 20.93 3.34 3.47
N LEU A 137 20.63 2.36 4.33
CA LEU A 137 19.63 2.51 5.40
C LEU A 137 20.07 3.50 6.48
N ARG A 138 21.35 3.46 6.89
CA ARG A 138 21.92 4.43 7.84
C ARG A 138 21.92 5.85 7.26
N ASP A 139 22.38 6.00 6.02
CA ASP A 139 22.40 7.28 5.33
C ASP A 139 20.97 7.87 5.21
N LEU A 140 19.94 7.02 5.01
CA LEU A 140 18.53 7.45 5.03
C LEU A 140 18.08 7.97 6.41
N GLN A 141 18.45 7.24 7.47
CA GLN A 141 18.15 7.66 8.84
C GLN A 141 18.80 9.02 9.16
N ASP A 142 20.09 9.17 8.85
CA ASP A 142 20.83 10.42 9.11
C ASP A 142 20.21 11.62 8.38
N ILE A 143 19.72 11.41 7.15
CA ILE A 143 19.00 12.46 6.39
C ILE A 143 17.71 12.84 7.11
N CYS A 144 16.93 11.86 7.59
CA CYS A 144 15.71 12.12 8.33
C CYS A 144 15.97 12.91 9.63
N ASP A 145 17.03 12.57 10.35
CA ASP A 145 17.43 13.28 11.57
C ASP A 145 17.78 14.75 11.27
N VAL A 146 18.63 15.00 10.27
CA VAL A 146 19.01 16.38 9.88
C VAL A 146 17.81 17.20 9.39
N VAL A 147 16.88 16.58 8.65
CA VAL A 147 15.65 17.26 8.20
C VAL A 147 14.75 17.60 9.38
N THR A 148 14.65 16.68 10.35
CA THR A 148 13.85 16.87 11.56
C THR A 148 14.39 18.01 12.41
N ASP A 149 15.69 18.04 12.65
CA ASP A 149 16.35 19.09 13.44
C ASP A 149 16.12 20.46 12.80
N LYS A 150 16.41 20.60 11.50
CA LYS A 150 16.21 21.87 10.78
C LYS A 150 14.74 22.30 10.75
N PHE A 151 13.82 21.36 10.63
CA PHE A 151 12.40 21.66 10.65
C PHE A 151 11.95 22.15 12.04
N VAL A 152 12.43 21.49 13.09
CA VAL A 152 12.13 21.88 14.49
C VAL A 152 12.68 23.27 14.79
N ASP A 153 13.92 23.56 14.38
CA ASP A 153 14.56 24.86 14.55
C ASP A 153 13.77 25.97 13.82
N ALA A 154 13.49 25.78 12.53
CA ALA A 154 12.71 26.75 11.74
C ALA A 154 11.29 26.97 12.30
N ARG A 155 10.67 25.91 12.84
CA ARG A 155 9.37 26.00 13.50
C ARG A 155 9.45 26.80 14.79
N GLN A 156 10.51 26.64 15.58
CA GLN A 156 10.72 27.40 16.82
C GLN A 156 10.99 28.88 16.53
N GLU A 157 11.82 29.17 15.52
CA GLU A 157 12.05 30.55 15.05
C GLU A 157 10.74 31.22 14.63
N PHE A 158 9.93 30.55 13.80
CA PHE A 158 8.62 31.04 13.40
C PHE A 158 7.68 31.26 14.59
N ALA A 159 7.64 30.33 15.55
CA ALA A 159 6.81 30.44 16.75
C ALA A 159 7.27 31.57 17.68
N SER A 160 8.56 31.88 17.71
CA SER A 160 9.14 32.98 18.52
C SER A 160 8.85 34.38 17.95
N GLY A 161 8.26 34.47 16.76
CA GLY A 161 7.86 35.74 16.14
C GLY A 161 9.03 36.59 15.62
N VAL A 162 10.25 36.05 15.59
CA VAL A 162 11.42 36.72 15.03
C VAL A 162 11.46 36.45 13.53
N THR A 163 10.61 37.16 12.77
CA THR A 163 10.83 37.32 11.33
C THR A 163 12.03 38.25 11.13
N ALA A 164 13.11 37.72 10.57
CA ALA A 164 14.27 38.47 10.11
C ALA A 164 13.92 39.50 9.02
#